data_AF-A0A382VTU3-F1
#
_entry.id   AF-A0A382VTU3-F1
#
_cell.length_a   1.000
_cell.length_b   1.000
_cell.length_c   1.000
_cell.angle_alpha   90.00
_cell.angle_beta   90.00
_cell.angle_gamma   90.00
#
_symmetry.space_group_name_H-M   'P 1'
#
loop_
_entity.id
_entity.type
_entity.pdbx_description
1 polymer ?
#
loop_
_entity_poly.entity_id
_entity_poly.type
_entity_poly.pdbx_seq_one_letter_code
_entity_poly.pdbx_strand_id
1 'polypeptide(L)'
;MLVALVLAASTQAVATSEQSSMWHEARTGGDGGVLGALEMALTNETTDGEITLEYSEMAPVIEVYTATWCLNCVTTEHAIDEAVGDSDVIRIHYHRHRSEPEDPFGNNATEHRWESTYGGASTAETGMSRVAPSTVFDGERLHLGTSPSSSSLVSDYSTSLNAGQTSFTGSARLSVTSYDSETRIMQFSWNASQPSDSGSGDSPMIITAWLLFVEDSASFPDGSNGIGDYLHVLHDAVELEELDGTASVHVP
;
A
#
# COMPACT_ATOMS: atom_id res chain seq x y z
N MET A 1 -2.73 14.73 -6.46
CA MET A 1 -3.49 13.55 -6.00
C MET A 1 -3.40 12.49 -7.07
N LEU A 2 -3.02 11.31 -6.63
CA LEU A 2 -2.80 10.12 -7.40
C LEU A 2 -3.89 9.12 -7.04
N VAL A 3 -4.32 8.32 -8.01
CA VAL A 3 -5.04 7.08 -7.74
C VAL A 3 -4.13 5.92 -8.06
N ALA A 4 -4.00 5.00 -7.11
CA ALA A 4 -3.29 3.76 -7.29
C ALA A 4 -4.29 2.60 -7.33
N LEU A 5 -4.31 1.83 -8.43
CA LEU A 5 -4.95 0.52 -8.45
C LEU A 5 -3.96 -0.49 -7.88
N VAL A 6 -4.18 -0.92 -6.64
CA VAL A 6 -3.33 -1.90 -5.96
C VAL A 6 -3.95 -3.28 -6.07
N LEU A 7 -3.18 -4.24 -6.58
CA LEU A 7 -3.58 -5.63 -6.68
C LEU A 7 -2.92 -6.43 -5.55
N ALA A 8 -3.69 -6.70 -4.51
CA ALA A 8 -3.24 -7.50 -3.38
C ALA A 8 -3.54 -8.97 -3.66
N ALA A 9 -2.53 -9.81 -3.59
CA ALA A 9 -2.67 -11.25 -3.76
C ALA A 9 -2.49 -12.00 -2.44
N SER A 10 -3.26 -13.06 -2.30
CA SER A 10 -3.09 -14.04 -1.23
C SER A 10 -3.13 -15.44 -1.83
N THR A 11 -2.21 -16.29 -1.40
CA THR A 11 -2.29 -17.73 -1.64
C THR A 11 -2.77 -18.41 -0.35
N GLN A 12 -3.62 -19.43 -0.49
CA GLN A 12 -3.83 -20.38 0.58
C GLN A 12 -2.71 -21.42 0.52
N ALA A 13 -1.49 -21.01 0.84
CA ALA A 13 -0.36 -21.93 1.02
C ALA A 13 -0.03 -22.06 2.50
N VAL A 14 0.26 -23.28 2.96
CA VAL A 14 0.90 -23.47 4.26
C VAL A 14 2.34 -23.03 4.09
N ALA A 15 2.65 -21.79 4.48
CA ALA A 15 3.98 -21.20 4.34
C ALA A 15 5.05 -22.12 4.95
N THR A 16 6.04 -22.51 4.13
CA THR A 16 7.31 -23.05 4.62
C THR A 16 8.28 -21.89 4.74
N SER A 17 8.49 -21.43 5.97
CA SER A 17 9.40 -20.33 6.27
C SER A 17 10.85 -20.70 6.00
N GLU A 18 11.43 -20.22 4.90
CA GLU A 18 12.80 -19.70 4.98
C GLU A 18 12.70 -18.26 5.51
N GLN A 19 12.47 -18.15 6.82
CA GLN A 19 12.43 -16.88 7.54
C GLN A 19 13.77 -16.15 7.35
N SER A 20 13.75 -15.05 6.61
CA SER A 20 14.72 -13.99 6.85
C SER A 20 14.47 -13.48 8.26
N SER A 21 15.49 -13.48 9.12
CA SER A 21 15.38 -12.95 10.49
C SER A 21 15.19 -11.42 10.53
N MET A 22 14.99 -10.77 9.38
CA MET A 22 14.97 -9.31 9.26
C MET A 22 13.57 -8.70 9.19
N TRP A 23 12.55 -9.47 8.83
CA TRP A 23 11.16 -9.01 8.77
C TRP A 23 10.20 -10.10 9.25
N HIS A 24 8.97 -9.69 9.53
CA HIS A 24 7.85 -10.60 9.75
C HIS A 24 7.08 -10.80 8.45
N GLU A 25 6.40 -11.93 8.31
CA GLU A 25 5.42 -12.12 7.24
C GLU A 25 4.29 -11.10 7.40
N ALA A 26 4.00 -10.31 6.36
CA ALA A 26 3.00 -9.26 6.44
C ALA A 26 1.56 -9.81 6.50
N ARG A 27 1.34 -11.05 6.07
CA ARG A 27 0.01 -11.67 5.99
C ARG A 27 -0.03 -12.97 6.80
N THR A 28 -1.12 -13.15 7.56
CA THR A 28 -1.35 -14.42 8.27
C THR A 28 -2.00 -15.44 7.36
N GLY A 29 -1.51 -16.68 7.37
CA GLY A 29 -2.20 -17.82 6.76
C GLY A 29 -1.71 -18.25 5.38
N GLY A 30 -0.60 -17.69 4.88
CA GLY A 30 0.10 -18.17 3.69
C GLY A 30 0.92 -17.10 2.99
N ASP A 31 1.61 -17.49 1.92
CA ASP A 31 2.40 -16.59 1.09
C ASP A 31 1.45 -15.63 0.34
N GLY A 32 1.74 -14.34 0.37
CA GLY A 32 0.89 -13.34 -0.28
C GLY A 32 1.57 -11.98 -0.26
N GLY A 33 1.18 -11.12 -1.20
CA GLY A 33 1.89 -9.88 -1.47
C GLY A 33 1.04 -8.89 -2.24
N VAL A 34 1.68 -7.85 -2.75
CA VAL A 34 1.13 -6.89 -3.70
C VAL A 34 1.83 -7.16 -5.03
N LEU A 35 1.05 -7.41 -6.07
CA LEU A 35 1.57 -7.65 -7.43
C LEU A 35 2.21 -6.41 -8.05
N GLY A 36 1.86 -5.27 -7.47
CA GLY A 36 2.24 -3.94 -7.91
C GLY A 36 1.04 -3.00 -7.84
N ALA A 37 1.26 -1.78 -8.32
CA ALA A 37 0.23 -0.79 -8.42
C ALA A 37 0.33 -0.02 -9.74
N LEU A 38 -0.83 0.36 -10.29
CA LEU A 38 -0.91 1.29 -11.41
C LEU A 38 -1.28 2.66 -10.86
N GLU A 39 -0.41 3.62 -11.10
CA GLU A 39 -0.61 4.99 -10.66
C GLU A 39 -1.13 5.86 -11.81
N MET A 40 -2.17 6.63 -11.55
CA MET A 40 -2.67 7.67 -12.46
C MET A 40 -2.83 8.98 -11.71
N ALA A 41 -2.27 10.06 -12.26
CA ALA A 41 -2.49 11.40 -11.73
C ALA A 41 -3.94 11.84 -11.99
N LEU A 42 -4.62 12.25 -10.92
CA LEU A 42 -5.97 12.81 -10.98
C LEU A 42 -5.94 14.32 -10.83
N THR A 43 -6.66 14.99 -11.73
CA THR A 43 -6.94 16.42 -11.70
C THR A 43 -8.44 16.62 -11.84
N ASN A 44 -8.92 17.82 -11.51
CA ASN A 44 -10.33 18.19 -11.72
C ASN A 44 -10.76 18.22 -13.21
N GLU A 45 -9.81 18.01 -14.13
CA GLU A 45 -10.03 17.94 -15.57
C GLU A 45 -9.75 16.55 -16.14
N THR A 46 -9.40 15.56 -15.29
CA THR A 46 -9.09 14.20 -15.76
C THR A 46 -10.36 13.53 -16.27
N THR A 47 -10.48 13.46 -17.59
CA THR A 47 -11.51 12.72 -18.33
C THR A 47 -10.84 11.88 -19.40
N ASP A 48 -11.37 10.69 -19.68
CA ASP A 48 -10.84 9.75 -20.67
C ASP A 48 -9.35 9.36 -20.47
N GLY A 49 -8.90 9.34 -19.21
CA GLY A 49 -7.55 8.90 -18.83
C GLY A 49 -7.44 7.38 -18.79
N GLU A 50 -6.28 6.84 -19.19
CA GLU A 50 -6.04 5.40 -19.20
C GLU A 50 -4.56 5.07 -18.95
N ILE A 51 -4.33 4.04 -18.16
CA ILE A 51 -3.02 3.41 -17.97
C ILE A 51 -3.17 1.89 -18.07
N THR A 52 -2.22 1.23 -18.72
CA THR A 52 -2.11 -0.22 -18.80
C THR A 52 -0.66 -0.59 -18.58
N LEU A 53 -0.39 -1.55 -17.70
CA LEU A 53 0.95 -2.06 -17.39
C LEU A 53 0.92 -3.58 -17.31
N GLU A 54 2.00 -4.21 -17.76
CA GLU A 54 2.29 -5.60 -17.40
C GLU A 54 2.72 -5.67 -15.93
N TYR A 55 2.45 -6.78 -15.24
CA TYR A 55 2.83 -6.95 -13.83
C TYR A 55 4.33 -6.80 -13.61
N SER A 56 5.15 -7.21 -14.57
CA SER A 56 6.61 -7.02 -14.52
C SER A 56 7.09 -5.57 -14.64
N GLU A 57 6.21 -4.65 -15.03
CA GLU A 57 6.53 -3.22 -15.21
C GLU A 57 6.05 -2.37 -14.03
N MET A 58 5.34 -2.97 -13.06
CA MET A 58 4.84 -2.25 -11.91
C MET A 58 5.97 -1.94 -10.93
N ALA A 59 5.89 -0.76 -10.31
CA ALA A 59 6.86 -0.35 -9.30
C ALA A 59 6.63 -1.12 -7.97
N PRO A 60 7.69 -1.30 -7.16
CA PRO A 60 7.58 -1.75 -5.78
C PRO A 60 6.64 -0.87 -4.96
N VAL A 61 5.88 -1.48 -4.04
CA VAL A 61 4.93 -0.76 -3.19
C VAL A 61 5.41 -0.78 -1.75
N ILE A 62 5.51 0.39 -1.14
CA ILE A 62 5.85 0.57 0.28
C ILE A 62 4.64 1.17 0.98
N GLU A 63 4.03 0.38 1.86
CA GLU A 63 2.89 0.82 2.67
C GLU A 63 3.34 1.10 4.09
N VAL A 64 3.13 2.33 4.57
CA VAL A 64 3.59 2.80 5.88
C VAL A 64 2.39 3.13 6.75
N TYR A 65 2.28 2.52 7.91
CA TYR A 65 1.30 2.91 8.92
C TYR A 65 1.93 3.92 9.88
N THR A 66 1.42 5.14 9.87
CA THR A 66 2.03 6.32 10.50
C THR A 66 1.00 7.11 11.31
N ALA A 67 1.46 8.16 11.99
CA ALA A 67 0.59 9.15 12.60
C ALA A 67 1.28 10.52 12.75
N THR A 68 0.50 11.60 12.72
CA THR A 68 1.00 12.99 12.88
C THR A 68 1.62 13.28 14.25
N TRP A 69 1.36 12.44 15.25
CA TRP A 69 1.96 12.53 16.58
C TRP A 69 3.16 11.60 16.79
N CYS A 70 3.43 10.72 15.83
CA CYS A 70 4.42 9.66 15.99
C CYS A 70 5.84 10.15 15.64
N LEU A 71 6.63 10.49 16.67
CA LEU A 71 8.03 10.88 16.48
C LEU A 71 8.90 9.77 15.87
N ASN A 72 8.64 8.52 16.24
CA ASN A 72 9.35 7.38 15.68
C ASN A 72 9.02 7.14 14.20
N CYS A 73 7.86 7.59 13.73
CA CYS A 73 7.48 7.48 12.33
C CYS A 73 8.34 8.38 11.44
N VAL A 74 8.78 9.53 11.94
CA VAL A 74 9.79 10.38 11.26
C VAL A 74 11.09 9.61 11.01
N THR A 75 11.56 8.86 12.01
CA THR A 75 12.76 8.02 11.88
C THR A 75 12.58 6.93 10.82
N THR A 76 11.43 6.27 10.81
CA THR A 76 11.08 5.27 9.78
C THR A 76 11.03 5.90 8.40
N GLU A 77 10.36 7.04 8.23
CA GLU A 77 10.23 7.71 6.94
C GLU A 77 11.59 8.14 6.38
N HIS A 78 12.47 8.75 7.20
CA HIS A 78 13.83 9.07 6.78
C HIS A 78 14.65 7.82 6.39
N ALA A 79 14.49 6.71 7.11
CA ALA A 79 15.19 5.48 6.77
C ALA A 79 14.69 4.87 5.46
N ILE A 80 13.39 5.01 5.15
CA ILE A 80 12.82 4.64 3.85
C ILE A 80 13.39 5.54 2.76
N ASP A 81 13.43 6.86 2.96
CA ASP A 81 13.98 7.83 1.99
C ASP A 81 15.43 7.46 1.61
N GLU A 82 16.26 7.17 2.62
CA GLU A 82 17.66 6.77 2.40
C GLU A 82 17.78 5.41 1.71
N ALA A 83 16.92 4.44 2.05
CA ALA A 83 16.93 3.11 1.47
C ALA A 83 16.45 3.08 0.01
N VAL A 84 15.45 3.90 -0.33
CA VAL A 84 14.90 4.04 -1.68
C VAL A 84 15.88 4.77 -2.59
N GLY A 85 16.50 5.85 -2.11
CA GLY A 85 17.41 6.67 -2.90
C GLY A 85 16.73 7.23 -4.16
N ASP A 86 17.31 6.93 -5.33
CA ASP A 86 16.79 7.35 -6.63
C ASP A 86 15.86 6.29 -7.29
N SER A 87 15.45 5.26 -6.56
CA SER A 87 14.61 4.18 -7.11
C SER A 87 13.15 4.61 -7.21
N ASP A 88 12.49 4.24 -8.30
CA ASP A 88 11.05 4.47 -8.46
C ASP A 88 10.27 3.46 -7.62
N VAL A 89 9.52 3.96 -6.64
CA VAL A 89 8.65 3.17 -5.76
C VAL A 89 7.33 3.91 -5.53
N ILE A 90 6.25 3.16 -5.32
CA ILE A 90 4.96 3.71 -4.91
C ILE A 90 4.90 3.68 -3.38
N ARG A 91 4.74 4.85 -2.78
CA ARG A 91 4.62 5.00 -1.31
C ARG A 91 3.20 5.37 -0.94
N ILE A 92 2.71 4.75 0.13
CA ILE A 92 1.35 4.95 0.61
C ILE A 92 1.38 5.04 2.12
N HIS A 93 1.03 6.20 2.67
CA HIS A 93 1.02 6.46 4.10
C HIS A 93 -0.41 6.34 4.66
N TYR A 94 -0.63 5.27 5.42
CA TYR A 94 -1.83 5.02 6.19
C TYR A 94 -1.73 5.78 7.50
N HIS A 95 -2.47 6.89 7.57
CA HIS A 95 -2.62 7.62 8.82
C HIS A 95 -3.66 6.94 9.71
N ARG A 96 -3.34 6.90 11.00
CA ARG A 96 -4.23 6.35 12.03
C ARG A 96 -5.49 7.22 12.15
N HIS A 97 -6.62 6.60 12.45
CA HIS A 97 -7.93 7.26 12.54
C HIS A 97 -8.80 6.72 13.68
N ARG A 98 -8.93 5.40 13.83
CA ARG A 98 -9.88 4.85 14.82
C ARG A 98 -9.38 5.10 16.24
N SER A 99 -10.22 5.81 17.00
CA SER A 99 -9.94 6.25 18.37
C SER A 99 -8.76 7.23 18.49
N GLU A 100 -8.43 7.96 17.41
CA GLU A 100 -7.37 8.97 17.39
C GLU A 100 -7.89 10.32 16.86
N PRO A 101 -8.26 11.25 17.75
CA PRO A 101 -8.73 12.57 17.34
C PRO A 101 -7.59 13.50 16.87
N GLU A 102 -6.33 13.11 17.04
CA GLU A 102 -5.14 13.96 16.81
C GLU A 102 -4.59 13.87 15.38
N ASP A 103 -4.92 12.81 14.64
CA ASP A 103 -4.49 12.64 13.25
C ASP A 103 -5.64 12.96 12.29
N PRO A 104 -5.51 14.01 11.45
CA PRO A 104 -6.60 14.46 10.58
C PRO A 104 -6.71 13.69 9.27
N PHE A 105 -5.74 12.83 8.94
CA PHE A 105 -5.59 12.31 7.58
C PHE A 105 -6.16 10.90 7.39
N GLY A 106 -6.19 10.09 8.44
CA GLY A 106 -6.74 8.74 8.35
C GLY A 106 -8.27 8.74 8.22
N ASN A 107 -8.82 7.64 7.69
CA ASN A 107 -10.27 7.42 7.64
C ASN A 107 -10.63 5.96 7.96
N ASN A 108 -11.93 5.63 8.05
CA ASN A 108 -12.37 4.27 8.38
C ASN A 108 -12.05 3.21 7.32
N ALA A 109 -12.02 3.59 6.04
CA ALA A 109 -11.77 2.72 4.92
C ALA A 109 -10.27 2.41 4.77
N THR A 110 -9.40 3.40 4.93
CA THR A 110 -7.94 3.22 4.92
C THR A 110 -7.49 2.34 6.09
N GLU A 111 -8.03 2.59 7.28
CA GLU A 111 -7.88 1.72 8.46
C GLU A 111 -8.37 0.30 8.19
N HIS A 112 -9.55 0.16 7.58
CA HIS A 112 -10.12 -1.15 7.28
C HIS A 112 -9.20 -1.96 6.36
N ARG A 113 -8.70 -1.35 5.28
CA ARG A 113 -7.76 -2.02 4.37
C ARG A 113 -6.50 -2.45 5.09
N TRP A 114 -5.89 -1.57 5.90
CA TRP A 114 -4.68 -1.93 6.66
C TRP A 114 -4.95 -3.12 7.58
N GLU A 115 -6.02 -3.10 8.37
CA GLU A 115 -6.33 -4.17 9.32
C GLU A 115 -6.70 -5.49 8.63
N SER A 116 -7.50 -5.44 7.56
CA SER A 116 -7.90 -6.64 6.82
C SER A 116 -6.71 -7.32 6.14
N THR A 117 -5.70 -6.52 5.77
CA THR A 117 -4.52 -7.00 5.03
C THR A 117 -3.39 -7.41 5.96
N TYR A 118 -3.00 -6.56 6.91
CA TYR A 118 -1.80 -6.69 7.74
C TYR A 118 -2.11 -6.84 9.25
N GLY A 119 -3.36 -6.62 9.65
CA GLY A 119 -3.73 -6.57 11.07
C GLY A 119 -3.54 -7.91 11.80
N GLY A 120 -3.74 -9.03 11.10
CA GLY A 120 -3.46 -10.36 11.65
C GLY A 120 -1.98 -10.52 12.02
N ALA A 121 -1.08 -10.13 11.12
CA ALA A 121 0.37 -10.25 11.33
C ALA A 121 0.85 -9.30 12.43
N SER A 122 0.42 -8.03 12.38
CA SER A 122 0.70 -7.06 13.44
C SER A 122 0.23 -7.58 14.81
N THR A 123 -0.96 -8.18 14.89
CA THR A 123 -1.50 -8.71 16.15
C THR A 123 -0.68 -9.89 16.67
N ALA A 124 -0.21 -10.77 15.79
CA ALA A 124 0.60 -11.93 16.17
C ALA A 124 1.91 -11.52 16.86
N GLU A 125 2.53 -10.42 16.40
CA GLU A 125 3.81 -9.95 16.90
C GLU A 125 3.70 -8.96 18.07
N THR A 126 2.68 -8.09 18.03
CA THR A 126 2.58 -6.94 18.97
C THR A 126 1.37 -7.01 19.91
N GLY A 127 0.42 -7.90 19.65
CA GLY A 127 -0.89 -7.93 20.32
C GLY A 127 -1.86 -6.84 19.85
N MET A 128 -1.50 -6.01 18.88
CA MET A 128 -2.36 -4.97 18.30
C MET A 128 -2.43 -5.11 16.78
N SER A 129 -3.61 -4.92 16.19
CA SER A 129 -3.80 -4.96 14.73
C SER A 129 -3.12 -3.82 13.99
N ARG A 130 -2.79 -2.74 14.72
CA ARG A 130 -2.31 -1.49 14.15
C ARG A 130 -1.30 -0.86 15.09
N VAL A 131 -0.09 -0.66 14.61
CA VAL A 131 1.00 -0.06 15.38
C VAL A 131 1.75 0.91 14.49
N ALA A 132 1.95 2.14 14.97
CA ALA A 132 2.77 3.14 14.28
C ALA A 132 4.15 3.23 14.96
N PRO A 133 5.27 3.24 14.22
CA PRO A 133 5.35 2.96 12.78
C PRO A 133 5.25 1.46 12.48
N SER A 134 4.64 1.13 11.35
CA SER A 134 4.81 -0.16 10.66
C SER A 134 5.11 0.09 9.19
N THR A 135 5.91 -0.76 8.57
CA THR A 135 6.27 -0.63 7.15
C THR A 135 6.17 -1.98 6.48
N VAL A 136 5.49 -2.03 5.34
CA VAL A 136 5.33 -3.25 4.55
C VAL A 136 5.89 -3.02 3.15
N PHE A 137 6.85 -3.85 2.75
CA PHE A 137 7.36 -3.87 1.38
C PHE A 137 6.63 -4.95 0.58
N ASP A 138 6.07 -4.55 -0.56
CA ASP A 138 5.37 -5.39 -1.54
C ASP A 138 4.27 -6.28 -0.92
N GLY A 139 3.66 -5.83 0.17
CA GLY A 139 2.64 -6.60 0.88
C GLY A 139 3.12 -7.91 1.51
N GLU A 140 4.43 -8.16 1.55
CA GLU A 140 5.07 -9.41 1.98
C GLU A 140 5.89 -9.22 3.25
N ARG A 141 6.66 -8.13 3.34
CA ARG A 141 7.74 -7.98 4.34
C ARG A 141 7.40 -6.88 5.33
N LEU A 142 6.92 -7.28 6.51
CA LEU A 142 6.49 -6.38 7.58
C LEU A 142 7.63 -6.06 8.56
N HIS A 143 7.87 -4.77 8.74
CA HIS A 143 8.76 -4.19 9.74
C HIS A 143 7.94 -3.43 10.78
N LEU A 144 8.22 -3.66 12.06
CA LEU A 144 7.47 -3.09 13.17
C LEU A 144 8.38 -2.19 14.02
N GLY A 145 7.95 -0.95 14.23
CA GLY A 145 8.70 0.02 15.03
C GLY A 145 9.99 0.50 14.35
N THR A 146 10.95 0.94 15.17
CA THR A 146 12.21 1.55 14.73
C THR A 146 13.45 0.80 15.24
N SER A 147 13.27 -0.41 15.75
CA SER A 147 14.39 -1.25 16.18
C SER A 147 14.89 -2.05 14.98
N PRO A 148 16.13 -1.84 14.53
CA PRO A 148 16.63 -2.59 13.39
C PRO A 148 16.87 -4.06 13.75
N SER A 149 16.60 -4.93 12.79
CA SER A 149 16.92 -6.37 12.85
C SER A 149 18.35 -6.66 12.37
N SER A 150 18.98 -5.72 11.65
CA SER A 150 20.38 -5.77 11.23
C SER A 150 21.21 -4.60 11.80
N SER A 151 22.13 -4.04 11.00
CA SER A 151 23.02 -2.95 11.41
C SER A 151 22.33 -1.59 11.49
N SER A 152 21.26 -1.37 10.73
CA SER A 152 20.44 -0.15 10.72
C SER A 152 19.08 -0.40 10.06
N LEU A 153 18.10 0.49 10.30
CA LEU A 153 16.81 0.43 9.62
C LEU A 153 16.96 0.57 8.10
N VAL A 154 17.88 1.44 7.66
CA VAL A 154 18.21 1.61 6.24
C VAL A 154 18.66 0.28 5.64
N SER A 155 19.53 -0.48 6.32
CA SER A 155 19.98 -1.81 5.87
C SER A 155 18.81 -2.80 5.76
N ASP A 156 17.89 -2.79 6.73
CA ASP A 156 16.71 -3.65 6.73
C ASP A 156 15.77 -3.33 5.55
N TYR A 157 15.52 -2.05 5.32
CA TYR A 157 14.67 -1.56 4.24
C TYR A 157 15.31 -1.74 2.86
N SER A 158 16.60 -1.44 2.69
CA SER A 158 17.32 -1.71 1.45
C SER A 158 17.34 -3.20 1.14
N THR A 159 17.47 -4.07 2.13
CA THR A 159 17.39 -5.52 1.88
C THR A 159 15.97 -5.94 1.47
N SER A 160 14.95 -5.35 2.08
CA SER A 160 13.55 -5.62 1.73
C SER A 160 13.20 -5.13 0.33
N LEU A 161 13.78 -4.02 -0.14
CA LEU A 161 13.65 -3.55 -1.52
C LEU A 161 14.38 -4.47 -2.51
N ASN A 162 15.61 -4.88 -2.17
CA ASN A 162 16.43 -5.73 -3.03
C ASN A 162 15.94 -7.18 -3.12
N ALA A 163 15.13 -7.63 -2.17
CA ALA A 163 14.44 -8.93 -2.26
C ALA A 163 13.52 -9.00 -3.49
N GLY A 164 13.01 -7.84 -3.94
CA GLY A 164 12.14 -7.72 -5.10
C GLY A 164 10.71 -8.21 -4.85
N GLN A 165 9.89 -8.05 -5.87
CA GLN A 165 8.53 -8.56 -5.93
C GLN A 165 8.51 -9.99 -6.47
N THR A 166 7.55 -10.78 -6.01
CA THR A 166 7.21 -12.03 -6.68
C THR A 166 6.82 -11.72 -8.15
N SER A 167 7.48 -12.35 -9.12
CA SER A 167 7.23 -12.11 -10.54
C SER A 167 6.00 -12.85 -11.04
N PHE A 168 5.04 -12.11 -11.58
CA PHE A 168 3.84 -12.66 -12.20
C PHE A 168 3.75 -12.28 -13.68
N THR A 169 3.04 -13.10 -14.45
CA THR A 169 2.68 -12.79 -15.83
C THR A 169 1.23 -12.36 -15.91
N GLY A 170 0.97 -11.35 -16.74
CA GLY A 170 -0.33 -10.72 -16.88
C GLY A 170 -0.21 -9.20 -16.88
N SER A 171 -1.33 -8.54 -17.11
CA SER A 171 -1.45 -7.10 -17.12
C SER A 171 -2.69 -6.63 -16.38
N ALA A 172 -2.69 -5.34 -16.08
CA ALA A 172 -3.86 -4.63 -15.60
C ALA A 172 -3.98 -3.27 -16.27
N ARG A 173 -5.22 -2.78 -16.30
CA ARG A 173 -5.62 -1.50 -16.88
C ARG A 173 -6.52 -0.77 -15.89
N LEU A 174 -6.26 0.53 -15.74
CA LEU A 174 -7.12 1.47 -15.04
C LEU A 174 -7.49 2.61 -15.98
N SER A 175 -8.75 2.99 -15.99
CA SER A 175 -9.25 4.11 -16.78
C SER A 175 -10.26 4.95 -16.01
N VAL A 176 -10.29 6.24 -16.34
CA VAL A 176 -11.24 7.24 -15.86
C VAL A 176 -12.02 7.74 -17.05
N THR A 177 -13.35 7.61 -17.04
CA THR A 177 -14.19 8.00 -18.19
C THR A 177 -14.86 9.35 -18.00
N SER A 178 -15.16 9.74 -16.76
CA SER A 178 -15.78 11.05 -16.48
C SER A 178 -15.54 11.52 -15.06
N TYR A 179 -15.66 12.84 -14.88
CA TYR A 179 -15.65 13.51 -13.58
C TYR A 179 -16.79 14.53 -13.52
N ASP A 180 -17.61 14.45 -12.47
CA ASP A 180 -18.61 15.44 -12.13
C ASP A 180 -18.08 16.31 -10.98
N SER A 181 -17.73 17.55 -11.30
CA SER A 181 -17.20 18.51 -10.33
C SER A 181 -18.20 18.98 -9.29
N GLU A 182 -19.51 18.92 -9.56
CA GLU A 182 -20.54 19.35 -8.61
C GLU A 182 -20.72 18.32 -7.49
N THR A 183 -20.69 17.03 -7.85
CA THR A 183 -20.85 15.92 -6.91
C THR A 183 -19.52 15.33 -6.43
N ARG A 184 -18.41 15.73 -7.05
CA ARG A 184 -17.06 15.14 -6.89
C ARG A 184 -17.05 13.62 -7.12
N ILE A 185 -17.83 13.16 -8.09
CA ILE A 185 -17.91 11.75 -8.46
C ILE A 185 -17.09 11.51 -9.72
N MET A 186 -16.23 10.50 -9.70
CA MET A 186 -15.43 10.06 -10.84
C MET A 186 -15.82 8.63 -11.23
N GLN A 187 -15.93 8.38 -12.53
CA GLN A 187 -16.26 7.06 -13.08
C GLN A 187 -14.97 6.32 -13.45
N PHE A 188 -14.67 5.25 -12.71
CA PHE A 188 -13.55 4.37 -12.94
C PHE A 188 -13.98 3.12 -13.72
N SER A 189 -13.05 2.58 -14.51
CA SER A 189 -13.15 1.28 -15.14
C SER A 189 -11.80 0.58 -15.06
N TRP A 190 -11.79 -0.68 -14.63
CA TRP A 190 -10.57 -1.47 -14.48
C TRP A 190 -10.73 -2.84 -15.13
N ASN A 191 -9.59 -3.42 -15.49
CA ASN A 191 -9.50 -4.78 -15.98
C ASN A 191 -8.11 -5.33 -15.64
N ALA A 192 -8.05 -6.38 -14.84
CA ALA A 192 -6.82 -7.06 -14.44
C ALA A 192 -6.91 -8.54 -14.81
N SER A 193 -5.85 -9.06 -15.39
CA SER A 193 -5.75 -10.48 -15.72
C SER A 193 -5.45 -11.32 -14.48
N GLN A 194 -5.96 -12.55 -14.44
CA GLN A 194 -5.52 -13.50 -13.41
C GLN A 194 -4.01 -13.78 -13.61
N PRO A 195 -3.16 -13.53 -12.61
CA PRO A 195 -1.73 -13.73 -12.70
C PRO A 195 -1.45 -15.21 -12.79
N SER A 196 -0.53 -15.55 -13.69
CA SER A 196 0.11 -16.86 -13.70
C SER A 196 1.53 -16.71 -13.20
N ASP A 197 1.88 -17.49 -12.18
CA ASP A 197 3.27 -17.79 -11.85
C ASP A 197 3.69 -19.07 -12.59
N SER A 198 4.87 -19.02 -13.19
CA SER A 198 5.49 -20.16 -13.86
C SER A 198 5.97 -21.26 -12.89
N GLY A 199 6.05 -20.98 -11.59
CA GLY A 199 6.58 -21.87 -10.56
C GLY A 199 5.55 -22.48 -9.59
N SER A 200 4.41 -21.86 -9.36
CA SER A 200 3.39 -22.33 -8.42
C SER A 200 2.49 -23.42 -9.05
N GLY A 201 2.34 -24.56 -8.37
CA GLY A 201 1.30 -25.55 -8.72
C GLY A 201 -0.12 -24.97 -8.61
N ASP A 202 -1.13 -25.77 -9.00
CA ASP A 202 -2.58 -25.46 -9.15
C ASP A 202 -3.33 -24.83 -7.94
N SER A 203 -2.66 -24.25 -6.95
CA SER A 203 -3.33 -23.49 -5.88
C SER A 203 -3.88 -22.17 -6.43
N PRO A 204 -5.20 -21.94 -6.37
CA PRO A 204 -5.79 -20.71 -6.89
C PRO A 204 -5.36 -19.52 -6.02
N MET A 205 -4.68 -18.57 -6.64
CA MET A 205 -4.32 -17.28 -6.06
C MET A 205 -5.56 -16.37 -6.03
N ILE A 206 -5.89 -15.85 -4.86
CA ILE A 206 -6.99 -14.91 -4.68
C ILE A 206 -6.43 -13.50 -4.77
N ILE A 207 -6.97 -12.69 -5.66
CA ILE A 207 -6.61 -11.28 -5.79
C ILE A 207 -7.77 -10.41 -5.35
N THR A 208 -7.44 -9.38 -4.58
CA THR A 208 -8.34 -8.29 -4.25
C THR A 208 -7.76 -7.01 -4.86
N ALA A 209 -8.58 -6.29 -5.62
CA ALA A 209 -8.20 -5.03 -6.22
C ALA A 209 -8.72 -3.85 -5.37
N TRP A 210 -7.92 -2.80 -5.24
CA TRP A 210 -8.25 -1.60 -4.48
C TRP A 210 -7.95 -0.34 -5.27
N LEU A 211 -8.85 0.64 -5.25
CA LEU A 211 -8.54 2.03 -5.62
C LEU A 211 -8.10 2.79 -4.38
N LEU A 212 -6.88 3.31 -4.39
CA LEU A 212 -6.28 4.07 -3.30
C LEU A 212 -6.06 5.52 -3.73
N PHE A 213 -6.59 6.47 -2.97
CA PHE A 213 -6.49 7.91 -3.27
C PHE A 213 -5.39 8.54 -2.43
N VAL A 214 -4.24 8.78 -3.06
CA VAL A 214 -3.03 9.24 -2.39
C VAL A 214 -2.76 10.70 -2.75
N GLU A 215 -2.66 11.56 -1.74
CA GLU A 215 -2.21 12.94 -1.93
C GLU A 215 -0.68 13.01 -1.81
N ASP A 216 -0.05 13.75 -2.74
CA ASP A 216 1.40 13.90 -2.78
C ASP A 216 1.94 14.58 -1.51
N SER A 217 1.22 15.61 -1.03
CA SER A 217 1.57 16.34 0.19
C SER A 217 0.32 16.97 0.82
N ALA A 218 0.14 16.75 2.13
CA ALA A 218 -0.93 17.33 2.93
C ALA A 218 -0.35 18.11 4.12
N SER A 219 -0.84 19.33 4.36
CA SER A 219 -0.31 20.20 5.42
C SER A 219 -1.10 20.07 6.73
N PHE A 220 -0.41 19.76 7.81
CA PHE A 220 -0.88 19.80 9.19
C PHE A 220 0.22 20.28 10.15
N PRO A 221 0.45 21.61 10.24
CA PRO A 221 1.49 22.21 11.10
C PRO A 221 1.37 21.89 12.59
N ASP A 222 0.16 21.51 13.05
CA ASP A 222 -0.13 21.23 14.45
C ASP A 222 0.24 19.80 14.88
N GLY A 223 0.75 18.96 13.96
CA GLY A 223 1.22 17.62 14.27
C GLY A 223 2.37 17.62 15.27
N SER A 224 2.24 16.85 16.36
CA SER A 224 3.21 16.88 17.47
C SER A 224 4.56 16.24 17.13
N ASN A 225 4.67 15.56 15.98
CA ASN A 225 5.96 15.10 15.45
C ASN A 225 6.75 16.18 14.69
N GLY A 226 6.14 17.34 14.41
CA GLY A 226 6.82 18.52 13.86
C GLY A 226 7.15 18.50 12.38
N ILE A 227 6.62 17.54 11.59
CA ILE A 227 6.83 17.47 10.13
C ILE A 227 6.16 18.65 9.41
N GLY A 228 4.91 18.96 9.77
CA GLY A 228 4.11 19.99 9.11
C GLY A 228 3.51 19.52 7.80
N ASP A 229 4.32 19.19 6.79
CA ASP A 229 3.84 18.72 5.48
C ASP A 229 4.11 17.22 5.31
N TYR A 230 3.04 16.41 5.30
CA TYR A 230 3.10 14.96 5.24
C TYR A 230 2.96 14.48 3.81
N LEU A 231 3.84 13.58 3.36
CA LEU A 231 3.84 13.09 1.98
C LEU A 231 3.04 11.79 1.83
N HIS A 232 2.59 11.51 0.61
CA HIS A 232 1.98 10.24 0.22
C HIS A 232 0.77 9.83 1.07
N VAL A 233 -0.02 10.81 1.50
CA VAL A 233 -1.13 10.63 2.44
C VAL A 233 -2.29 9.91 1.77
N LEU A 234 -2.66 8.73 2.27
CA LEU A 234 -3.81 7.99 1.79
C LEU A 234 -5.10 8.55 2.41
N HIS A 235 -5.96 9.12 1.57
CA HIS A 235 -7.23 9.73 1.98
C HIS A 235 -8.41 8.80 1.93
N ASP A 236 -8.41 7.82 1.00
CA ASP A 236 -9.49 6.85 0.90
C ASP A 236 -9.05 5.54 0.21
N ALA A 237 -9.78 4.46 0.50
CA ALA A 237 -9.52 3.13 -0.04
C ALA A 237 -10.84 2.44 -0.41
N VAL A 238 -10.99 2.08 -1.68
CA VAL A 238 -12.21 1.42 -2.19
C VAL A 238 -11.87 0.02 -2.67
N GLU A 239 -12.45 -0.98 -2.01
CA GLU A 239 -12.35 -2.38 -2.44
C GLU A 239 -13.18 -2.60 -3.70
N LEU A 240 -12.61 -3.33 -4.65
CA LEU A 240 -13.27 -3.72 -5.89
C LEU A 240 -13.65 -5.19 -5.80
N GLU A 241 -14.91 -5.51 -6.08
CA GLU A 241 -15.46 -6.86 -5.90
C GLU A 241 -14.88 -7.87 -6.91
N GLU A 242 -14.49 -7.41 -8.10
CA GLU A 242 -14.00 -8.24 -9.21
C GLU A 242 -12.73 -7.63 -9.83
N LEU A 243 -12.01 -8.43 -10.63
CA LEU A 243 -10.81 -7.98 -11.34
C LEU A 243 -11.11 -7.15 -12.58
N ASP A 244 -12.37 -7.08 -12.99
CA ASP A 244 -12.83 -6.17 -14.02
C ASP A 244 -14.17 -5.56 -13.63
N GLY A 245 -14.40 -4.32 -14.06
CA GLY A 245 -15.64 -3.64 -13.71
C GLY A 245 -15.58 -2.14 -13.87
N THR A 246 -16.64 -1.50 -13.40
CA THR A 246 -16.76 -0.04 -13.37
C THR A 246 -17.37 0.40 -12.04
N ALA A 247 -16.94 1.54 -11.51
CA ALA A 247 -17.48 2.11 -10.29
C ALA A 247 -17.55 3.64 -10.38
N SER A 248 -18.59 4.22 -9.78
CA SER A 248 -18.68 5.66 -9.55
C SER A 248 -18.23 5.92 -8.11
N VAL A 249 -17.13 6.64 -7.94
CA VAL A 249 -16.49 6.83 -6.63
C VAL A 249 -16.47 8.31 -6.29
N HIS A 250 -16.79 8.65 -5.03
CA HIS A 250 -16.61 10.00 -4.52
C HIS A 250 -15.13 10.21 -4.27
N VAL A 251 -14.55 11.17 -4.98
CA VAL A 251 -13.12 11.46 -4.87
C VAL A 251 -12.90 12.48 -3.73
N PRO A 252 -11.91 12.26 -2.84
CA PRO A 252 -11.62 13.13 -1.70
C PRO A 252 -11.49 14.62 -2.04
#